data_AF-A0A967HFA7-F1
#
_entry.id   AF-A0A967HFA7-F1
#
_cell.length_a   1.000
_cell.length_b   1.000
_cell.length_c   1.000
_cell.angle_alpha   90.00
_cell.angle_beta   90.00
_cell.angle_gamma   90.00
#
_symmetry.space_group_name_H-M   'P 1'
#
loop_
_entity.id
_entity.type
_entity.pdbx_description
1 polymer ?
#
loop_
_entity_poly.entity_id
_entity_poly.type
_entity_poly.pdbx_seq_one_letter_code
_entity_poly.pdbx_strand_id
1 'polypeptide(L)'
;MDRHLAALVLEEIAALLALRDAEPFRVRAYDTAARAVAGFRGDLDGALESGELAAVPGLGPATLGVVRELVEGGRSGLHDRLRAETPAELVRLRAVSGLGPKRVRTLHQRLGIETLDELRAAAEGGRLRELPGFGPATEARILDGIGFVDAAAGRRRQPQAYDTADRLIGHLESATGATVLLAGEARRRCETVGGIDLLAVAPAPPDVLAAFLRLPALGRTERTAPDAARGGLADGAEVRLRCVAPASAAAAWVVATGSAAHVSELRERAAERGLSLRADGLEAAAGPVALDDEAALYAALDLDWVPPELREGRGEVAAAAEGRLPSLVEPDDLRGTFHCHTTWSDGRATVAEMAEAARARGWRYLGIADHSVSAGYAGGLSVDDVRRQQAEIDRWNESRGDELRLLKGVEADILADGRLDYDDTVLASFDYVVGSVHSRFRMDRAAMTRRIVRAVSNPRLTILGHPTGRLLLTREPYAVDLDAVIDAAAESGSAIEINGDPHRLDMDWRDWPAARASGVPCAIDPDAHSVAGLGAVAFGVAMARKGWLEPGDVVNAWELERVESYLGGA
;
A
#
# COMPACT_ATOMS: atom_id res chain seq x y z
N MET A 1 7.24 11.81 -25.13
CA MET A 1 7.34 11.48 -23.68
C MET A 1 6.03 10.89 -23.21
N ASP A 2 6.06 9.85 -22.36
CA ASP A 2 4.85 9.25 -21.81
C ASP A 2 4.23 10.14 -20.71
N ARG A 3 2.88 10.23 -20.65
CA ARG A 3 2.10 10.92 -19.62
C ARG A 3 2.51 10.53 -18.21
N HIS A 4 2.83 9.26 -18.04
CA HIS A 4 3.21 8.66 -16.78
C HIS A 4 4.52 9.23 -16.23
N LEU A 5 5.49 9.43 -17.13
CA LEU A 5 6.80 9.98 -16.82
C LEU A 5 6.73 11.50 -16.60
N ALA A 6 5.91 12.20 -17.39
CA ALA A 6 5.64 13.62 -17.19
C ALA A 6 4.98 13.90 -15.82
N ALA A 7 4.07 13.03 -15.37
CA ALA A 7 3.43 13.15 -14.05
C ALA A 7 4.45 13.04 -12.90
N LEU A 8 5.38 12.06 -12.96
CA LEU A 8 6.44 11.92 -11.94
C LEU A 8 7.32 13.17 -11.82
N VAL A 9 7.66 13.77 -12.96
CA VAL A 9 8.45 15.02 -12.98
C VAL A 9 7.65 16.18 -12.36
N LEU A 10 6.36 16.29 -12.65
CA LEU A 10 5.50 17.34 -12.09
C LEU A 10 5.32 17.19 -10.56
N GLU A 11 5.17 15.97 -10.06
CA GLU A 11 5.10 15.67 -8.61
C GLU A 11 6.37 16.13 -7.90
N GLU A 12 7.54 15.85 -8.49
CA GLU A 12 8.81 16.29 -7.92
C GLU A 12 8.97 17.82 -7.97
N ILE A 13 8.56 18.48 -9.06
CA ILE A 13 8.54 19.95 -9.12
C ILE A 13 7.69 20.52 -7.99
N ALA A 14 6.51 19.95 -7.72
CA ALA A 14 5.66 20.38 -6.61
C ALA A 14 6.37 20.26 -5.25
N ALA A 15 7.05 19.12 -5.02
CA ALA A 15 7.82 18.89 -3.81
C ALA A 15 8.97 19.89 -3.64
N LEU A 16 9.73 20.17 -4.71
CA LEU A 16 10.85 21.11 -4.71
C LEU A 16 10.37 22.56 -4.51
N LEU A 17 9.26 22.95 -5.14
CA LEU A 17 8.67 24.28 -4.96
C LEU A 17 8.19 24.49 -3.52
N ALA A 18 7.61 23.46 -2.89
CA ALA A 18 7.14 23.54 -1.51
C ALA A 18 8.28 23.82 -0.53
N LEU A 19 9.48 23.24 -0.76
CA LEU A 19 10.66 23.46 0.07
C LEU A 19 11.20 24.90 -0.06
N ARG A 20 11.04 25.50 -1.23
CA ARG A 20 11.56 26.85 -1.55
C ARG A 20 10.60 28.00 -1.23
N ASP A 21 9.55 27.74 -0.44
CA ASP A 21 8.50 28.72 -0.11
C ASP A 21 7.81 29.36 -1.33
N ALA A 22 7.71 28.61 -2.42
CA ALA A 22 6.90 29.05 -3.54
C ALA A 22 5.44 29.22 -3.09
N GLU A 23 4.72 30.15 -3.73
CA GLU A 23 3.32 30.41 -3.45
C GLU A 23 2.49 29.12 -3.37
N PRO A 24 1.67 28.90 -2.31
CA PRO A 24 0.91 27.66 -2.13
C PRO A 24 0.02 27.31 -3.32
N PHE A 25 -0.46 28.32 -4.04
CA PHE A 25 -1.20 28.14 -5.29
C PHE A 25 -0.36 27.47 -6.37
N ARG A 26 0.92 27.87 -6.50
CA ARG A 26 1.85 27.32 -7.48
C ARG A 26 2.19 25.87 -7.16
N VAL A 27 2.45 25.52 -5.89
CA VAL A 27 2.68 24.13 -5.46
C VAL A 27 1.48 23.26 -5.82
N ARG A 28 0.27 23.67 -5.43
CA ARG A 28 -0.97 22.95 -5.76
C ARG A 28 -1.19 22.81 -7.26
N ALA A 29 -0.79 23.81 -8.05
CA ALA A 29 -0.93 23.74 -9.51
C ALA A 29 -0.10 22.59 -10.11
N TYR A 30 1.12 22.36 -9.63
CA TYR A 30 1.95 21.23 -10.08
C TYR A 30 1.44 19.87 -9.59
N ASP A 31 0.99 19.78 -8.32
CA ASP A 31 0.33 18.56 -7.81
C ASP A 31 -0.94 18.21 -8.61
N THR A 32 -1.74 19.22 -8.94
CA THR A 32 -2.97 19.04 -9.73
C THR A 32 -2.65 18.64 -11.16
N ALA A 33 -1.65 19.29 -11.78
CA ALA A 33 -1.17 18.97 -13.11
C ALA A 33 -0.65 17.54 -13.20
N ALA A 34 0.11 17.08 -12.21
CA ALA A 34 0.59 15.70 -12.17
C ALA A 34 -0.55 14.68 -12.23
N ARG A 35 -1.60 14.88 -11.42
CA ARG A 35 -2.79 14.02 -11.42
C ARG A 35 -3.54 14.08 -12.74
N ALA A 36 -3.70 15.28 -13.30
CA ALA A 36 -4.38 15.49 -14.57
C ALA A 36 -3.65 14.78 -15.72
N VAL A 37 -2.33 14.91 -15.79
CA VAL A 37 -1.50 14.24 -16.81
C VAL A 37 -1.50 12.73 -16.63
N ALA A 38 -1.35 12.23 -15.39
CA ALA A 38 -1.41 10.79 -15.13
C ALA A 38 -2.75 10.15 -15.55
N GLY A 39 -3.85 10.88 -15.35
CA GLY A 39 -5.20 10.43 -15.73
C GLY A 39 -5.59 10.67 -17.19
N PHE A 40 -4.80 11.42 -17.96
CA PHE A 40 -5.13 11.80 -19.34
C PHE A 40 -5.12 10.60 -20.27
N ARG A 41 -6.24 10.26 -20.90
CA ARG A 41 -6.36 9.11 -21.81
C ARG A 41 -6.05 9.53 -23.25
N GLY A 42 -4.80 9.37 -23.66
CA GLY A 42 -4.35 9.69 -25.01
C GLY A 42 -2.84 9.85 -25.07
N ASP A 43 -2.32 10.02 -26.28
CA ASP A 43 -0.93 10.40 -26.49
C ASP A 43 -0.75 11.89 -26.18
N LEU A 44 0.27 12.22 -25.37
CA LEU A 44 0.53 13.61 -25.01
C LEU A 44 1.01 14.43 -26.20
N ASP A 45 1.73 13.82 -27.13
CA ASP A 45 2.30 14.53 -28.28
C ASP A 45 1.17 15.01 -29.20
N GLY A 46 0.30 14.10 -29.63
CA GLY A 46 -0.90 14.45 -30.40
C GLY A 46 -1.85 15.42 -29.66
N ALA A 47 -1.97 15.30 -28.33
CA ALA A 47 -2.79 16.20 -27.53
C ALA A 47 -2.18 17.61 -27.38
N LEU A 48 -0.85 17.73 -27.39
CA LEU A 48 -0.15 19.01 -27.41
C LEU A 48 -0.24 19.71 -28.77
N GLU A 49 -0.16 18.95 -29.85
CA GLU A 49 -0.29 19.45 -31.23
C GLU A 49 -1.72 19.92 -31.52
N SER A 50 -2.72 19.13 -31.13
CA SER A 50 -4.14 19.46 -31.33
C SER A 50 -4.67 20.54 -30.38
N GLY A 51 -3.93 20.86 -29.32
CA GLY A 51 -4.34 21.80 -28.27
C GLY A 51 -5.31 21.21 -27.23
N GLU A 52 -5.68 19.94 -27.36
CA GLU A 52 -6.54 19.22 -26.41
C GLU A 52 -5.97 19.26 -24.98
N LEU A 53 -4.65 19.10 -24.85
CA LEU A 53 -4.01 19.05 -23.53
C LEU A 53 -4.13 20.38 -22.77
N ALA A 54 -4.25 21.51 -23.48
CA ALA A 54 -4.46 22.82 -22.87
C ALA A 54 -5.87 22.99 -22.29
N ALA A 55 -6.83 22.17 -22.72
CA ALA A 55 -8.21 22.17 -22.23
C ALA A 55 -8.42 21.26 -21.01
N VAL A 56 -7.43 20.45 -20.64
CA VAL A 56 -7.55 19.52 -19.50
C VAL A 56 -7.61 20.29 -18.18
N PRO A 57 -8.67 20.09 -17.36
CA PRO A 57 -8.77 20.72 -16.06
C PRO A 57 -7.57 20.37 -15.16
N GLY A 58 -6.92 21.40 -14.61
CA GLY A 58 -5.72 21.24 -13.78
C GLY A 58 -4.39 21.52 -14.51
N LEU A 59 -4.40 21.65 -15.84
CA LEU A 59 -3.26 22.13 -16.61
C LEU A 59 -3.39 23.63 -16.92
N GLY A 60 -2.45 24.41 -16.41
CA GLY A 60 -2.32 25.84 -16.71
C GLY A 60 -1.12 26.11 -17.61
N PRO A 61 -0.93 27.34 -18.10
CA PRO A 61 0.13 27.67 -19.05
C PRO A 61 1.54 27.27 -18.60
N ALA A 62 1.84 27.43 -17.30
CA ALA A 62 3.14 27.08 -16.73
C ALA A 62 3.38 25.56 -16.64
N THR A 63 2.38 24.80 -16.19
CA THR A 63 2.50 23.34 -16.08
C THR A 63 2.46 22.69 -17.46
N LEU A 64 1.64 23.22 -18.38
CA LEU A 64 1.62 22.81 -19.78
C LEU A 64 2.96 23.08 -20.48
N GLY A 65 3.60 24.21 -20.20
CA GLY A 65 4.95 24.50 -20.70
C GLY A 65 5.98 23.44 -20.26
N VAL A 66 5.93 23.01 -19.01
CA VAL A 66 6.78 21.92 -18.51
C VAL A 66 6.46 20.60 -19.22
N VAL A 67 5.18 20.25 -19.39
CA VAL A 67 4.79 19.03 -20.12
C VAL A 67 5.28 19.08 -21.56
N ARG A 68 5.18 20.24 -22.23
CA ARG A 68 5.70 20.46 -23.58
C ARG A 68 7.21 20.23 -23.66
N GLU A 69 7.99 20.85 -22.77
CA GLU A 69 9.45 20.66 -22.71
C GLU A 69 9.80 19.16 -22.54
N LEU A 70 9.06 18.47 -21.67
CA LEU A 70 9.25 17.03 -21.45
C LEU A 70 8.90 16.19 -22.68
N VAL A 71 7.81 16.51 -23.38
CA VAL A 71 7.38 15.80 -24.59
C VAL A 71 8.33 16.01 -25.75
N GLU A 72 8.67 17.27 -26.06
CA GLU A 72 9.49 17.65 -27.21
C GLU A 72 10.99 17.35 -26.98
N GLY A 73 11.51 17.62 -25.77
CA GLY A 73 12.94 17.60 -25.47
C GLY A 73 13.37 16.54 -24.46
N GLY A 74 12.44 15.81 -23.85
CA GLY A 74 12.74 14.79 -22.86
C GLY A 74 13.18 15.32 -21.50
N ARG A 75 13.23 16.64 -21.28
CA ARG A 75 13.71 17.27 -20.04
C ARG A 75 12.95 18.57 -19.81
N SER A 76 12.83 18.99 -18.56
CA SER A 76 12.31 20.33 -18.23
C SER A 76 13.40 21.20 -17.61
N GLY A 77 13.56 22.41 -18.14
CA GLY A 77 14.51 23.39 -17.62
C GLY A 77 14.13 23.92 -16.23
N LEU A 78 12.83 23.92 -15.88
CA LEU A 78 12.39 24.22 -14.52
C LEU A 78 12.78 23.10 -13.55
N HIS A 79 12.52 21.85 -13.92
CA HIS A 79 12.84 20.68 -13.10
C HIS A 79 14.33 20.57 -12.82
N ASP A 80 15.15 20.64 -13.87
CA ASP A 80 16.62 20.58 -13.78
C ASP A 80 17.17 21.66 -12.85
N ARG A 81 16.65 22.90 -12.97
CA ARG A 81 17.04 24.02 -12.11
C ARG A 81 16.64 23.81 -10.65
N LEU A 82 15.41 23.36 -10.40
CA LEU A 82 14.93 23.12 -9.03
C LEU A 82 15.73 22.01 -8.34
N ARG A 83 16.08 20.93 -9.06
CA ARG A 83 16.94 19.86 -8.57
C ARG A 83 18.36 20.38 -8.26
N ALA A 84 18.95 21.19 -9.14
CA ALA A 84 20.28 21.75 -8.92
C ALA A 84 20.35 22.72 -7.73
N GLU A 85 19.27 23.46 -7.48
CA GLU A 85 19.18 24.49 -6.43
C GLU A 85 18.71 23.94 -5.07
N THR A 86 18.27 22.68 -4.99
CA THR A 86 17.72 22.08 -3.76
C THR A 86 18.55 20.87 -3.34
N PRO A 87 19.27 20.92 -2.21
CA PRO A 87 19.93 19.75 -1.65
C PRO A 87 18.96 18.58 -1.47
N ALA A 88 19.31 17.40 -1.98
CA ALA A 88 18.47 16.20 -1.94
C ALA A 88 18.06 15.82 -0.50
N GLU A 89 18.93 16.06 0.48
CA GLU A 89 18.68 15.76 1.89
C GLU A 89 17.57 16.62 2.52
N LEU A 90 17.32 17.84 2.01
CA LEU A 90 16.21 18.68 2.47
C LEU A 90 14.83 18.09 2.10
N VAL A 91 14.76 17.33 1.00
CA VAL A 91 13.55 16.60 0.62
C VAL A 91 13.28 15.49 1.64
N ARG A 92 14.34 14.82 2.12
CA ARG A 92 14.24 13.74 3.12
C ARG A 92 13.76 14.25 4.48
N LEU A 93 14.17 15.46 4.90
CA LEU A 93 13.69 16.07 6.15
C LEU A 93 12.16 16.23 6.20
N ARG A 94 11.51 16.44 5.05
CA ARG A 94 10.04 16.57 4.97
C ARG A 94 9.31 15.24 5.26
N ALA A 95 9.98 14.11 5.10
CA ALA A 95 9.41 12.81 5.43
C ALA A 95 9.27 12.60 6.95
N VAL A 96 9.95 13.40 7.77
CA VAL A 96 9.88 13.29 9.24
C VAL A 96 8.52 13.77 9.72
N SER A 97 7.83 12.91 10.47
CA SER A 97 6.53 13.25 11.06
C SER A 97 6.61 14.53 11.90
N GLY A 98 5.73 15.49 11.60
CA GLY A 98 5.74 16.80 12.23
C GLY A 98 6.63 17.85 11.54
N LEU A 99 7.36 17.51 10.48
CA LEU A 99 8.13 18.46 9.65
C LEU A 99 7.44 18.74 8.31
N GLY A 100 6.50 19.70 8.33
CA GLY A 100 6.00 20.30 7.09
C GLY A 100 7.07 21.20 6.41
N PRO A 101 6.88 21.58 5.13
CA PRO A 101 7.85 22.38 4.38
C PRO A 101 8.31 23.67 5.08
N LYS A 102 7.38 24.35 5.77
CA LYS A 102 7.69 25.55 6.57
C LYS A 102 8.67 25.27 7.72
N ARG A 103 8.49 24.14 8.40
CA ARG A 103 9.33 23.72 9.52
C ARG A 103 10.71 23.27 9.04
N VAL A 104 10.78 22.48 7.97
CA VAL A 104 12.06 22.09 7.32
C VAL A 104 12.87 23.33 6.95
N ARG A 105 12.23 24.30 6.28
CA ARG A 105 12.89 25.56 5.95
C ARG A 105 13.34 26.36 7.18
N THR A 106 12.53 26.41 8.23
CA THR A 106 12.91 27.11 9.48
C THR A 106 14.16 26.48 10.08
N LEU A 107 14.24 25.14 10.09
CA LEU A 107 15.39 24.39 10.57
C LEU A 107 16.64 24.67 9.71
N HIS A 108 16.50 24.65 8.39
CA HIS A 108 17.57 24.98 7.45
C HIS A 108 18.08 26.41 7.64
N GLN A 109 17.18 27.40 7.62
CA GLN A 109 17.55 28.81 7.67
C GLN A 109 18.08 29.27 9.04
N ARG A 110 17.55 28.71 10.13
CA ARG A 110 17.87 29.18 11.49
C ARG A 110 18.96 28.36 12.16
N LEU A 111 19.02 27.05 11.89
CA LEU A 111 19.95 26.13 12.55
C LEU A 111 20.97 25.52 11.58
N GLY A 112 20.86 25.78 10.27
CA GLY A 112 21.75 25.22 9.27
C GLY A 112 21.59 23.71 9.08
N ILE A 113 20.44 23.16 9.44
CA ILE A 113 20.19 21.71 9.37
C ILE A 113 19.84 21.33 7.94
N GLU A 114 20.65 20.49 7.33
CA GLU A 114 20.50 19.98 5.96
C GLU A 114 20.25 18.48 5.92
N THR A 115 20.70 17.75 6.95
CA THR A 115 20.64 16.27 7.01
C THR A 115 19.84 15.75 8.20
N LEU A 116 19.40 14.49 8.11
CA LEU A 116 18.70 13.80 9.21
C LEU A 116 19.58 13.66 10.46
N ASP A 117 20.88 13.43 10.29
CA ASP A 117 21.82 13.31 11.40
C ASP A 117 22.03 14.64 12.13
N GLU A 118 22.11 15.76 11.39
CA GLU A 118 22.15 17.09 11.99
C GLU A 118 20.84 17.42 12.72
N LEU A 119 19.70 17.02 12.14
CA LEU A 119 18.40 17.18 12.78
C LEU A 119 18.31 16.36 14.07
N ARG A 120 18.78 15.11 14.05
CA ARG A 120 18.84 14.21 15.21
C ARG A 120 19.69 14.82 16.30
N ALA A 121 20.92 15.22 15.98
CA ALA A 121 21.84 15.85 16.95
C ALA A 121 21.25 17.15 17.53
N ALA A 122 20.57 17.96 16.72
CA ALA A 122 19.92 19.18 17.18
C ALA A 122 18.72 18.90 18.11
N ALA A 123 17.96 17.84 17.85
CA ALA A 123 16.83 17.42 18.67
C ALA A 123 17.27 16.76 19.99
N GLU A 124 18.24 15.85 19.95
CA GLU A 124 18.82 15.22 21.16
C GLU A 124 19.50 16.26 22.06
N GLY A 125 20.16 17.24 21.44
CA GLY A 125 20.78 18.38 22.14
C GLY A 125 19.80 19.46 22.61
N GLY A 126 18.50 19.33 22.36
CA GLY A 126 17.48 20.30 22.77
C GLY A 126 17.47 21.63 22.00
N ARG A 127 18.28 21.77 20.95
CA ARG A 127 18.44 23.00 20.15
C ARG A 127 17.18 23.35 19.35
N LEU A 128 16.32 22.36 19.07
CA LEU A 128 15.07 22.62 18.36
C LEU A 128 14.12 23.49 19.18
N ARG A 129 14.16 23.38 20.52
CA ARG A 129 13.30 24.12 21.46
C ARG A 129 13.51 25.62 21.44
N GLU A 130 14.64 26.07 20.92
CA GLU A 130 14.98 27.48 20.75
C GLU A 130 14.16 28.15 19.63
N LEU A 131 13.53 27.36 18.75
CA LEU A 131 12.73 27.85 17.63
C LEU A 131 11.23 27.95 17.97
N PRO A 132 10.55 29.04 17.57
CA PRO A 132 9.10 29.14 17.67
C PRO A 132 8.39 27.97 16.98
N GLY A 133 7.51 27.28 17.70
CA GLY A 133 6.72 26.15 17.17
C GLY A 133 7.34 24.75 17.38
N PHE A 134 8.50 24.65 18.04
CA PHE A 134 9.23 23.40 18.31
C PHE A 134 9.33 23.10 19.81
N GLY A 135 8.18 22.94 20.51
CA GLY A 135 8.19 22.56 21.93
C GLY A 135 8.64 21.11 22.19
N PRO A 136 8.81 20.69 23.46
CA PRO A 136 9.30 19.35 23.83
C PRO A 136 8.52 18.18 23.21
N ALA A 137 7.20 18.31 23.09
CA ALA A 137 6.36 17.29 22.46
C ALA A 137 6.59 17.21 20.92
N THR A 138 6.91 18.33 20.28
CA THR A 138 7.26 18.36 18.85
C THR A 138 8.65 17.78 18.62
N GLU A 139 9.61 18.08 19.48
CA GLU A 139 10.95 17.51 19.41
C GLU A 139 10.94 15.99 19.60
N ALA A 140 10.23 15.48 20.61
CA ALA A 140 10.08 14.04 20.80
C ALA A 140 9.44 13.37 19.56
N ARG A 141 8.43 14.01 18.96
CA ARG A 141 7.81 13.54 17.71
C ARG A 141 8.79 13.55 16.52
N ILE A 142 9.66 14.58 16.46
CA ILE A 142 10.70 14.67 15.42
C ILE A 142 11.73 13.56 15.62
N LEU A 143 12.21 13.31 16.83
CA LEU A 143 13.15 12.21 17.13
C LEU A 143 12.57 10.85 16.75
N ASP A 144 11.34 10.57 17.19
CA ASP A 144 10.60 9.37 16.78
C ASP A 144 10.52 9.31 15.24
N GLY A 145 10.12 10.41 14.60
CA GLY A 145 9.99 10.55 13.15
C GLY A 145 11.29 10.35 12.36
N ILE A 146 12.45 10.76 12.88
CA ILE A 146 13.75 10.54 12.21
C ILE A 146 14.08 9.05 12.20
N GLY A 147 13.84 8.35 13.31
CA GLY A 147 13.97 6.88 13.36
C GLY A 147 13.13 6.21 12.26
N PHE A 148 11.91 6.71 12.03
CA PHE A 148 11.06 6.25 10.93
C PHE A 148 11.60 6.60 9.55
N VAL A 149 12.10 7.83 9.32
CA VAL A 149 12.63 8.20 8.00
C VAL A 149 13.88 7.39 7.65
N ASP A 150 14.74 7.07 8.63
CA ASP A 150 15.89 6.22 8.39
C ASP A 150 15.48 4.77 8.11
N ALA A 151 14.52 4.23 8.87
CA ALA A 151 13.96 2.88 8.63
C ALA A 151 13.15 2.79 7.33
N ALA A 152 12.50 3.89 6.93
CA ALA A 152 11.70 4.03 5.72
C ALA A 152 12.51 4.57 4.53
N ALA A 153 13.80 4.90 4.70
CA ALA A 153 14.61 5.50 3.66
C ALA A 153 14.67 4.57 2.45
N GLY A 154 14.22 5.06 1.29
CA GLY A 154 14.14 4.26 0.07
C GLY A 154 13.03 3.23 0.04
N ARG A 155 12.12 3.18 1.03
CA ARG A 155 10.92 2.34 0.99
C ARG A 155 9.69 3.14 0.57
N ARG A 156 8.80 2.49 -0.19
CA ARG A 156 7.49 3.01 -0.58
C ARG A 156 6.39 2.12 -0.05
N ARG A 157 5.20 2.67 0.12
CA ARG A 157 4.01 1.84 0.29
C ARG A 157 3.64 1.18 -1.03
N GLN A 158 3.00 0.03 -0.91
CA GLN A 158 2.66 -0.82 -2.04
C GLN A 158 2.02 -0.07 -3.25
N PRO A 159 0.98 0.78 -3.11
CA PRO A 159 0.38 1.46 -4.26
C PRO A 159 1.33 2.42 -4.97
N GLN A 160 2.16 3.13 -4.21
CA GLN A 160 3.14 4.07 -4.76
C GLN A 160 4.20 3.35 -5.58
N ALA A 161 4.62 2.16 -5.13
CA ALA A 161 5.55 1.33 -5.86
C ALA A 161 4.93 0.80 -7.17
N TYR A 162 3.68 0.34 -7.15
CA TYR A 162 2.98 -0.10 -8.37
C TYR A 162 2.74 1.03 -9.35
N ASP A 163 2.19 2.15 -8.89
CA ASP A 163 1.96 3.32 -9.75
C ASP A 163 3.27 3.75 -10.42
N THR A 164 4.38 3.77 -9.67
CA THR A 164 5.69 4.10 -10.24
C THR A 164 6.18 3.02 -11.21
N ALA A 165 6.03 1.74 -10.87
CA ALA A 165 6.45 0.63 -11.72
C ALA A 165 5.68 0.62 -13.05
N ASP A 166 4.35 0.73 -13.02
CA ASP A 166 3.49 0.74 -14.21
C ASP A 166 3.86 1.89 -15.14
N ARG A 167 4.13 3.07 -14.57
CA ARG A 167 4.60 4.26 -15.30
C ARG A 167 5.95 4.01 -16.00
N LEU A 168 6.89 3.35 -15.33
CA LEU A 168 8.22 3.05 -15.87
C LEU A 168 8.16 1.94 -16.93
N ILE A 169 7.38 0.88 -16.67
CA ILE A 169 7.12 -0.22 -17.58
C ILE A 169 6.50 0.32 -18.88
N GLY A 170 5.37 1.03 -18.80
CA GLY A 170 4.68 1.56 -19.97
C GLY A 170 5.57 2.45 -20.85
N HIS A 171 6.44 3.26 -20.23
CA HIS A 171 7.41 4.06 -20.96
C HIS A 171 8.47 3.21 -21.68
N LEU A 172 9.09 2.26 -20.98
CA LEU A 172 10.14 1.41 -21.54
C LEU A 172 9.58 0.54 -22.68
N GLU A 173 8.39 -0.03 -22.50
CA GLU A 173 7.70 -0.82 -23.54
C GLU A 173 7.38 0.05 -24.76
N SER A 174 6.82 1.25 -24.56
CA SER A 174 6.49 2.16 -25.66
C SER A 174 7.72 2.66 -26.42
N ALA A 175 8.83 2.91 -25.72
CA ALA A 175 10.05 3.46 -26.32
C ALA A 175 10.89 2.41 -27.07
N THR A 176 10.75 1.13 -26.73
CA THR A 176 11.67 0.07 -27.18
C THR A 176 10.99 -1.11 -27.86
N GLY A 177 9.69 -1.30 -27.66
CA GLY A 177 8.95 -2.49 -28.09
C GLY A 177 9.29 -3.76 -27.30
N ALA A 178 10.13 -3.68 -26.27
CA ALA A 178 10.42 -4.81 -25.38
C ALA A 178 9.24 -5.08 -24.43
N THR A 179 9.09 -6.31 -23.98
CA THR A 179 8.21 -6.64 -22.84
C THR A 179 8.97 -6.35 -21.55
N VAL A 180 8.36 -5.62 -20.61
CA VAL A 180 9.00 -5.31 -19.32
C VAL A 180 8.15 -5.84 -18.17
N LEU A 181 8.75 -6.73 -17.39
CA LEU A 181 8.08 -7.42 -16.30
C LEU A 181 8.49 -6.80 -14.96
N LEU A 182 7.50 -6.56 -14.10
CA LEU A 182 7.74 -6.21 -12.70
C LEU A 182 8.31 -7.41 -11.95
N ALA A 183 9.28 -7.22 -11.07
CA ALA A 183 9.89 -8.25 -10.25
C ALA A 183 10.06 -7.76 -8.79
N GLY A 184 10.92 -8.42 -8.02
CA GLY A 184 11.25 -8.07 -6.64
C GLY A 184 10.07 -8.03 -5.68
N GLU A 185 10.23 -7.20 -4.63
CA GLU A 185 9.24 -7.03 -3.55
C GLU A 185 7.88 -6.55 -4.06
N ALA A 186 7.87 -5.71 -5.10
CA ALA A 186 6.64 -5.22 -5.71
C ALA A 186 5.86 -6.38 -6.35
N ARG A 187 6.51 -7.28 -7.09
CA ARG A 187 5.80 -8.45 -7.65
C ARG A 187 5.29 -9.40 -6.57
N ARG A 188 6.03 -9.57 -5.47
CA ARG A 188 5.59 -10.38 -4.31
C ARG A 188 4.57 -9.69 -3.41
N ARG A 189 4.10 -8.50 -3.82
CA ARG A 189 3.07 -7.73 -3.12
C ARG A 189 3.46 -7.36 -1.69
N CYS A 190 4.73 -7.10 -1.41
CA CYS A 190 5.14 -6.65 -0.08
C CYS A 190 4.44 -5.35 0.32
N GLU A 191 4.07 -5.24 1.60
CA GLU A 191 3.38 -4.10 2.20
C GLU A 191 4.13 -2.78 2.03
N THR A 192 5.46 -2.88 2.00
CA THR A 192 6.37 -1.81 1.62
C THR A 192 7.43 -2.35 0.66
N VAL A 193 7.97 -1.50 -0.20
CA VAL A 193 8.88 -1.85 -1.29
C VAL A 193 10.12 -0.97 -1.25
N GLY A 194 11.30 -1.56 -1.08
CA GLY A 194 12.60 -0.84 -1.00
C GLY A 194 13.23 -0.46 -2.35
N GLY A 195 12.70 -0.99 -3.45
CA GLY A 195 13.15 -0.68 -4.80
C GLY A 195 12.24 -1.31 -5.85
N ILE A 196 12.26 -0.75 -7.06
CA ILE A 196 11.48 -1.27 -8.19
C ILE A 196 12.41 -2.10 -9.06
N ASP A 197 12.18 -3.41 -9.07
CA ASP A 197 12.94 -4.36 -9.87
C ASP A 197 12.19 -4.64 -11.17
N LEU A 198 12.84 -4.40 -12.31
CA LEU A 198 12.29 -4.58 -13.64
C LEU A 198 13.15 -5.56 -14.44
N LEU A 199 12.48 -6.44 -15.20
CA LEU A 199 13.09 -7.37 -16.13
C LEU A 199 12.60 -7.09 -17.55
N ALA A 200 13.45 -6.56 -18.40
CA ALA A 200 13.16 -6.39 -19.82
C ALA A 200 13.51 -7.66 -20.61
N VAL A 201 12.54 -8.19 -21.34
CA VAL A 201 12.72 -9.33 -22.25
C VAL A 201 12.96 -8.78 -23.65
N ALA A 202 14.22 -8.82 -24.09
CA ALA A 202 14.63 -8.25 -25.38
C ALA A 202 15.83 -8.99 -25.98
N PRO A 203 15.83 -9.26 -27.30
CA PRO A 203 17.01 -9.78 -28.00
C PRO A 203 18.13 -8.74 -28.15
N ALA A 204 17.81 -7.45 -28.05
CA ALA A 204 18.75 -6.32 -28.16
C ALA A 204 18.81 -5.48 -26.86
N PRO A 205 19.60 -5.92 -25.84
CA PRO A 205 19.74 -5.21 -24.57
C PRO A 205 20.17 -3.73 -24.63
N PRO A 206 21.04 -3.28 -25.56
CA PRO A 206 21.56 -1.91 -25.56
C PRO A 206 20.48 -0.82 -25.69
N ASP A 207 19.43 -1.06 -26.47
CA ASP A 207 18.39 -0.04 -26.72
C ASP A 207 17.53 0.20 -25.48
N VAL A 208 17.16 -0.88 -24.78
CA VAL A 208 16.39 -0.81 -23.53
C VAL A 208 17.20 -0.15 -22.42
N LEU A 209 18.48 -0.51 -22.28
CA LEU A 209 19.38 0.13 -21.31
C LEU A 209 19.58 1.62 -21.63
N ALA A 210 19.73 1.98 -22.91
CA ALA A 210 19.88 3.38 -23.31
C ALA A 210 18.62 4.20 -23.03
N ALA A 211 17.42 3.65 -23.26
CA ALA A 211 16.15 4.27 -22.91
C ALA A 211 16.04 4.47 -21.39
N PHE A 212 16.34 3.43 -20.60
CA PHE A 212 16.33 3.49 -19.15
C PHE A 212 17.27 4.56 -18.58
N LEU A 213 18.51 4.63 -19.05
CA LEU A 213 19.50 5.59 -18.56
C LEU A 213 19.12 7.05 -18.85
N ARG A 214 18.20 7.29 -19.80
CA ARG A 214 17.68 8.61 -20.19
C ARG A 214 16.33 8.97 -19.54
N LEU A 215 15.77 8.10 -18.69
CA LEU A 215 14.51 8.36 -17.99
C LEU A 215 14.62 9.61 -17.11
N PRO A 216 13.82 10.68 -17.35
CA PRO A 216 13.92 11.93 -16.59
C PRO A 216 13.44 11.82 -15.13
N ALA A 217 12.56 10.85 -14.85
CA ALA A 217 12.15 10.55 -13.48
C ALA A 217 13.33 10.05 -12.63
N LEU A 218 14.32 9.40 -13.26
CA LEU A 218 15.51 8.95 -12.57
C LEU A 218 16.50 10.11 -12.42
N GLY A 219 17.07 10.23 -11.23
CA GLY A 219 18.19 11.12 -10.93
C GLY A 219 19.49 10.54 -11.45
N ARG A 220 20.39 10.10 -10.55
CA ARG A 220 21.64 9.45 -10.95
C ARG A 220 21.33 8.07 -11.52
N THR A 221 21.60 7.88 -12.81
CA THR A 221 21.54 6.59 -13.50
C THR A 221 22.95 6.05 -13.72
N GLU A 222 23.08 4.73 -13.69
CA GLU A 222 24.37 4.04 -13.85
C GLU A 222 24.16 2.69 -14.52
N ARG A 223 25.03 2.37 -15.50
CA ARG A 223 25.11 1.02 -16.04
C ARG A 223 25.97 0.17 -15.10
N THR A 224 25.38 -0.88 -14.54
CA THR A 224 26.03 -1.76 -13.55
C THR A 224 26.62 -3.01 -14.18
N ALA A 225 26.09 -3.44 -15.32
CA ALA A 225 26.59 -4.58 -16.09
C ALA A 225 26.28 -4.41 -17.60
N PRO A 226 26.80 -5.29 -18.49
CA PRO A 226 26.43 -5.26 -19.91
C PRO A 226 24.92 -5.40 -20.15
N ASP A 227 24.20 -6.10 -19.29
CA ASP A 227 22.77 -6.38 -19.35
C ASP A 227 21.96 -5.71 -18.21
N ALA A 228 22.57 -4.82 -17.42
CA ALA A 228 21.90 -4.23 -16.26
C ALA A 228 22.24 -2.76 -16.02
N ALA A 229 21.26 -2.03 -15.47
CA ALA A 229 21.38 -0.65 -15.05
C ALA A 229 20.56 -0.38 -13.78
N ARG A 230 20.90 0.70 -13.09
CA ARG A 230 20.14 1.22 -11.94
C ARG A 230 19.95 2.72 -12.05
N GLY A 231 18.93 3.24 -11.37
CA GLY A 231 18.75 4.67 -11.18
C GLY A 231 18.05 4.98 -9.87
N GLY A 232 18.32 6.15 -9.30
CA GLY A 232 17.64 6.63 -8.10
C GLY A 232 16.42 7.48 -8.43
N LEU A 233 15.33 7.32 -7.69
CA LEU A 233 14.18 8.23 -7.72
C LEU A 233 14.36 9.37 -6.71
N ALA A 234 13.53 10.41 -6.83
CA ALA A 234 13.64 11.64 -6.03
C ALA A 234 13.47 11.44 -4.51
N ASP A 235 12.74 10.41 -4.12
CA ASP A 235 12.51 9.99 -2.73
C ASP A 235 13.60 9.03 -2.19
N GLY A 236 14.63 8.74 -3.00
CA GLY A 236 15.77 7.91 -2.65
C GLY A 236 15.62 6.42 -2.96
N ALA A 237 14.46 5.94 -3.40
CA ALA A 237 14.36 4.51 -3.74
C ALA A 237 15.06 4.19 -5.07
N GLU A 238 15.58 2.97 -5.16
CA GLU A 238 16.28 2.49 -6.35
C GLU A 238 15.31 1.85 -7.35
N VAL A 239 15.57 2.08 -8.64
CA VAL A 239 14.99 1.31 -9.74
C VAL A 239 16.12 0.51 -10.38
N ARG A 240 15.94 -0.80 -10.48
CA ARG A 240 16.89 -1.73 -11.09
C ARG A 240 16.27 -2.32 -12.34
N LEU A 241 17.02 -2.31 -13.43
CA LEU A 241 16.64 -2.92 -14.69
C LEU A 241 17.65 -3.99 -15.06
N ARG A 242 17.16 -5.18 -15.41
CA ARG A 242 17.93 -6.22 -16.05
C ARG A 242 17.31 -6.60 -17.39
N CYS A 243 18.12 -6.72 -18.43
CA CYS A 243 17.71 -7.18 -19.74
C CYS A 243 18.08 -8.65 -19.91
N VAL A 244 17.16 -9.47 -20.42
CA VAL A 244 17.41 -10.88 -20.68
C VAL A 244 16.89 -11.29 -22.05
N ALA A 245 17.52 -12.30 -22.64
CA ALA A 245 17.02 -12.92 -23.86
C ALA A 245 15.69 -13.66 -23.57
N PRO A 246 14.78 -13.79 -24.56
CA PRO A 246 13.52 -14.50 -24.40
C PRO A 246 13.66 -15.91 -23.80
N ALA A 247 14.67 -16.67 -24.22
CA ALA A 247 14.93 -18.02 -23.72
C ALA A 247 15.34 -18.08 -22.23
N SER A 248 15.78 -16.95 -21.65
CA SER A 248 16.19 -16.82 -20.24
C SER A 248 15.10 -16.21 -19.36
N ALA A 249 14.00 -15.72 -19.95
CA ALA A 249 13.02 -14.88 -19.27
C ALA A 249 12.36 -15.59 -18.09
N ALA A 250 11.96 -16.84 -18.24
CA ALA A 250 11.29 -17.61 -17.19
C ALA A 250 12.13 -17.74 -15.91
N ALA A 251 13.34 -18.28 -16.02
CA ALA A 251 14.25 -18.44 -14.88
C ALA A 251 14.67 -17.09 -14.29
N ALA A 252 15.00 -16.12 -15.14
CA ALA A 252 15.39 -14.79 -14.69
C ALA A 252 14.27 -14.08 -13.94
N TRP A 253 13.01 -14.24 -14.35
CA TRP A 253 11.88 -13.62 -13.69
C TRP A 253 11.60 -14.22 -12.32
N VAL A 254 11.67 -15.55 -12.17
CA VAL A 254 11.57 -16.20 -10.86
C VAL A 254 12.68 -15.71 -9.93
N VAL A 255 13.93 -15.71 -10.40
CA VAL A 255 15.09 -15.29 -9.60
C VAL A 255 15.03 -13.80 -9.24
N ALA A 256 14.65 -12.93 -10.17
CA ALA A 256 14.51 -11.50 -9.93
C ALA A 256 13.29 -11.17 -9.04
N THR A 257 12.24 -12.00 -9.09
CA THR A 257 11.09 -11.88 -8.18
C THR A 257 11.50 -12.23 -6.77
N GLY A 258 12.38 -13.20 -6.60
CA GLY A 258 12.81 -13.67 -5.29
C GLY A 258 11.65 -14.31 -4.51
N SER A 259 11.67 -14.27 -3.19
CA SER A 259 12.70 -13.71 -2.30
C SER A 259 14.05 -14.46 -2.42
N ALA A 260 15.11 -13.92 -1.81
CA ALA A 260 16.40 -14.62 -1.77
C ALA A 260 16.31 -16.00 -1.08
N ALA A 261 15.47 -16.11 -0.04
CA ALA A 261 15.23 -17.36 0.67
C ALA A 261 14.54 -18.38 -0.25
N HIS A 262 13.44 -17.98 -0.91
CA HIS A 262 12.75 -18.80 -1.89
C HIS A 262 13.67 -19.30 -3.01
N VAL A 263 14.49 -18.41 -3.59
CA VAL A 263 15.44 -18.79 -4.65
C VAL A 263 16.53 -19.74 -4.12
N SER A 264 16.93 -19.63 -2.86
CA SER A 264 17.85 -20.59 -2.24
C SER A 264 17.23 -21.98 -2.17
N GLU A 265 15.99 -22.08 -1.68
CA GLU A 265 15.26 -23.36 -1.61
C GLU A 265 15.05 -23.97 -3.01
N LEU A 266 14.74 -23.16 -4.02
CA LEU A 266 14.65 -23.65 -5.41
C LEU A 266 16.00 -24.16 -5.95
N ARG A 267 17.12 -23.53 -5.59
CA ARG A 267 18.46 -23.98 -5.98
C ARG A 267 18.85 -25.30 -5.31
N GLU A 268 18.53 -25.44 -4.03
CA GLU A 268 18.71 -26.69 -3.29
C GLU A 268 17.88 -27.80 -3.94
N ARG A 269 16.60 -27.54 -4.21
CA ARG A 269 15.71 -28.45 -4.92
C ARG A 269 16.22 -28.83 -6.31
N ALA A 270 16.74 -27.87 -7.08
CA ALA A 270 17.36 -28.13 -8.38
C ALA A 270 18.54 -29.10 -8.25
N ALA A 271 19.43 -28.86 -7.27
CA ALA A 271 20.59 -29.72 -7.03
C ALA A 271 20.18 -31.16 -6.68
N GLU A 272 19.13 -31.35 -5.88
CA GLU A 272 18.56 -32.68 -5.58
C GLU A 272 18.07 -33.42 -6.84
N ARG A 273 17.69 -32.68 -7.88
CA ARG A 273 17.25 -33.21 -9.17
C ARG A 273 18.37 -33.32 -10.21
N GLY A 274 19.61 -33.07 -9.82
CA GLY A 274 20.75 -33.07 -10.74
C GLY A 274 20.71 -31.89 -11.72
N LEU A 275 20.03 -30.81 -11.34
CA LEU A 275 19.88 -29.58 -12.11
C LEU A 275 20.62 -28.42 -11.42
N SER A 276 20.93 -27.37 -12.16
CA SER A 276 21.57 -26.16 -11.65
C SER A 276 20.76 -24.93 -12.06
N LEU A 277 20.05 -24.32 -11.11
CA LEU A 277 19.32 -23.08 -11.31
C LEU A 277 20.27 -21.87 -11.23
N ARG A 278 20.51 -21.22 -12.37
CA ARG A 278 21.28 -19.98 -12.50
C ARG A 278 20.36 -18.76 -12.50
N ALA A 279 20.95 -17.57 -12.62
CA ALA A 279 20.18 -16.33 -12.63
C ALA A 279 19.37 -16.10 -13.91
N ASP A 280 19.63 -16.86 -14.97
CA ASP A 280 19.12 -16.68 -16.32
C ASP A 280 18.80 -18.01 -17.03
N GLY A 281 18.76 -19.12 -16.30
CA GLY A 281 18.46 -20.41 -16.88
C GLY A 281 18.53 -21.57 -15.89
N LEU A 282 18.11 -22.74 -16.36
CA LEU A 282 18.20 -24.02 -15.67
C LEU A 282 19.05 -24.97 -16.51
N GLU A 283 20.06 -25.60 -15.91
CA GLU A 283 20.97 -26.50 -16.60
C GLU A 283 20.85 -27.92 -16.08
N ALA A 284 20.82 -28.89 -16.99
CA ALA A 284 21.00 -30.31 -16.71
C ALA A 284 22.37 -30.78 -17.21
N ALA A 285 22.80 -31.99 -16.85
CA ALA A 285 24.03 -32.59 -17.36
C ALA A 285 24.08 -32.68 -18.90
N ALA A 286 22.91 -32.81 -19.55
CA ALA A 286 22.76 -32.87 -21.01
C ALA A 286 22.79 -31.48 -21.69
N GLY A 287 22.73 -30.39 -20.93
CA GLY A 287 22.67 -29.02 -21.44
C GLY A 287 21.54 -28.18 -20.83
N PRO A 288 21.29 -26.98 -21.39
CA PRO A 288 20.22 -26.10 -20.92
C PRO A 288 18.84 -26.74 -21.04
N VAL A 289 18.00 -26.52 -20.02
CA VAL A 289 16.57 -26.91 -20.03
C VAL A 289 15.78 -25.76 -20.64
N ALA A 290 14.95 -26.07 -21.64
CA ALA A 290 14.05 -25.09 -22.24
C ALA A 290 12.91 -24.77 -21.27
N LEU A 291 12.62 -23.48 -21.07
CA LEU A 291 11.60 -22.98 -20.16
C LEU A 291 10.72 -21.98 -20.90
N ASP A 292 9.48 -22.36 -21.15
CA ASP A 292 8.52 -21.49 -21.86
C ASP A 292 7.97 -20.40 -20.92
N ASP A 293 7.76 -20.72 -19.64
CA ASP A 293 7.26 -19.82 -18.62
C ASP A 293 7.75 -20.20 -17.20
N GLU A 294 7.29 -19.47 -16.19
CA GLU A 294 7.63 -19.79 -14.80
C GLU A 294 7.11 -21.17 -14.38
N ALA A 295 5.92 -21.58 -14.81
CA ALA A 295 5.33 -22.86 -14.43
C ALA A 295 6.18 -24.04 -14.94
N ALA A 296 6.76 -23.93 -16.13
CA ALA A 296 7.72 -24.88 -16.67
C ALA A 296 8.98 -25.00 -15.79
N LEU A 297 9.44 -23.89 -15.16
CA LEU A 297 10.55 -23.95 -14.20
C LEU A 297 10.18 -24.78 -12.96
N TYR A 298 9.02 -24.52 -12.35
CA TYR A 298 8.57 -25.30 -11.18
C TYR A 298 8.33 -26.76 -11.54
N ALA A 299 7.73 -27.04 -12.69
CA ALA A 299 7.51 -28.40 -13.17
C ALA A 299 8.83 -29.16 -13.39
N ALA A 300 9.86 -28.51 -13.91
CA ALA A 300 11.20 -29.11 -14.06
C ALA A 300 11.86 -29.44 -12.70
N LEU A 301 11.36 -28.87 -11.59
CA LEU A 301 11.82 -29.11 -10.23
C LEU A 301 10.90 -30.06 -9.44
N ASP A 302 9.91 -30.68 -10.10
CA ASP A 302 8.83 -31.45 -9.48
C ASP A 302 8.10 -30.66 -8.39
N LEU A 303 7.66 -29.45 -8.72
CA LEU A 303 6.90 -28.54 -7.85
C LEU A 303 5.65 -28.04 -8.57
N ASP A 304 4.56 -27.85 -7.83
CA ASP A 304 3.49 -26.96 -8.26
C ASP A 304 4.00 -25.53 -8.42
N TRP A 305 3.39 -24.76 -9.32
CA TRP A 305 3.75 -23.35 -9.49
C TRP A 305 3.43 -22.55 -8.23
N VAL A 306 4.42 -21.85 -7.68
CA VAL A 306 4.27 -21.03 -6.49
C VAL A 306 3.91 -19.58 -6.89
N PRO A 307 2.74 -19.06 -6.47
CA PRO A 307 2.37 -17.65 -6.67
C PRO A 307 3.41 -16.70 -6.07
N PRO A 308 3.75 -15.58 -6.73
CA PRO A 308 4.76 -14.64 -6.24
C PRO A 308 4.57 -14.17 -4.79
N GLU A 309 3.33 -14.01 -4.34
CA GLU A 309 2.96 -13.59 -3.00
C GLU A 309 3.50 -14.53 -1.91
N LEU A 310 3.59 -15.83 -2.21
CA LEU A 310 4.03 -16.86 -1.27
C LEU A 310 5.56 -17.04 -1.22
N ARG A 311 6.32 -16.45 -2.15
CA ARG A 311 7.77 -16.68 -2.35
C ARG A 311 8.64 -16.01 -1.28
N GLU A 312 8.45 -16.36 -0.01
CA GLU A 312 9.09 -15.72 1.16
C GLU A 312 10.02 -16.66 1.95
N GLY A 313 10.22 -17.91 1.52
CA GLY A 313 11.02 -18.92 2.23
C GLY A 313 10.39 -19.31 3.57
N ARG A 314 9.07 -19.51 3.56
CA ARG A 314 8.26 -19.84 4.75
C ARG A 314 7.48 -21.15 4.55
N GLY A 315 8.06 -22.08 3.81
CA GLY A 315 7.53 -23.42 3.59
C GLY A 315 6.72 -23.60 2.30
N GLU A 316 6.69 -22.61 1.42
CA GLU A 316 6.00 -22.67 0.14
C GLU A 316 6.59 -23.70 -0.82
N VAL A 317 7.93 -23.89 -0.83
CA VAL A 317 8.57 -24.90 -1.70
C VAL A 317 8.24 -26.31 -1.24
N ALA A 318 8.26 -26.55 0.07
CA ALA A 318 7.83 -27.83 0.64
C ALA A 318 6.34 -28.11 0.34
N ALA A 319 5.49 -27.09 0.50
CA ALA A 319 4.07 -27.21 0.17
C ALA A 319 3.81 -27.51 -1.32
N ALA A 320 4.58 -26.89 -2.21
CA ALA A 320 4.51 -27.13 -3.65
C ALA A 320 4.98 -28.53 -4.04
N ALA A 321 5.99 -29.07 -3.35
CA ALA A 321 6.46 -30.44 -3.58
C ALA A 321 5.45 -31.51 -3.12
N GLU A 322 4.64 -31.18 -2.11
CA GLU A 322 3.67 -32.06 -1.49
C GLU A 322 2.25 -31.89 -2.06
N GLY A 323 2.04 -30.98 -3.02
CA GLY A 323 0.73 -30.71 -3.62
C GLY A 323 -0.28 -30.11 -2.63
N ARG A 324 0.21 -29.31 -1.67
CA ARG A 324 -0.58 -28.76 -0.55
C ARG A 324 -0.55 -27.23 -0.47
N LEU A 325 -0.24 -26.56 -1.58
CA LEU A 325 -0.43 -25.12 -1.68
C LEU A 325 -1.94 -24.80 -1.55
N PRO A 326 -2.31 -23.74 -0.81
CA PRO A 326 -3.70 -23.34 -0.65
C PRO A 326 -4.27 -22.78 -1.96
N SER A 327 -5.59 -22.91 -2.14
CA SER A 327 -6.32 -22.17 -3.16
C SER A 327 -6.54 -20.74 -2.68
N LEU A 328 -5.56 -19.87 -2.94
CA LEU A 328 -5.55 -18.51 -2.43
C LEU A 328 -6.79 -17.70 -2.81
N VAL A 329 -7.25 -16.85 -1.89
CA VAL A 329 -8.31 -15.88 -2.14
C VAL A 329 -7.93 -14.92 -3.28
N GLU A 330 -8.89 -14.61 -4.14
CA GLU A 330 -8.79 -13.68 -5.26
C GLU A 330 -9.72 -12.46 -5.06
N PRO A 331 -9.46 -11.32 -5.72
CA PRO A 331 -10.31 -10.14 -5.61
C PRO A 331 -11.79 -10.41 -5.96
N ASP A 332 -12.05 -11.29 -6.91
CA ASP A 332 -13.39 -11.63 -7.39
C ASP A 332 -14.16 -12.56 -6.43
N ASP A 333 -13.49 -13.16 -5.44
CA ASP A 333 -14.16 -13.93 -4.40
C ASP A 333 -14.92 -13.03 -3.42
N LEU A 334 -14.51 -11.77 -3.28
CA LEU A 334 -15.11 -10.82 -2.34
C LEU A 334 -16.48 -10.35 -2.83
N ARG A 335 -17.49 -10.55 -1.99
CA ARG A 335 -18.90 -10.19 -2.21
C ARG A 335 -19.33 -8.94 -1.47
N GLY A 336 -18.48 -8.39 -0.62
CA GLY A 336 -18.74 -7.17 0.13
C GLY A 336 -17.67 -6.88 1.17
N THR A 337 -17.89 -5.85 1.98
CA THR A 337 -16.97 -5.40 3.03
C THR A 337 -17.70 -4.82 4.22
N PHE A 338 -17.05 -4.71 5.37
CA PHE A 338 -17.64 -4.34 6.65
C PHE A 338 -17.10 -3.00 7.22
N HIS A 339 -15.97 -2.47 6.74
CA HIS A 339 -15.38 -1.26 7.34
C HIS A 339 -15.31 -0.10 6.34
N CYS A 340 -16.42 0.64 6.24
CA CYS A 340 -16.54 1.81 5.39
C CYS A 340 -17.16 2.99 6.13
N HIS A 341 -16.63 4.19 5.91
CA HIS A 341 -17.05 5.43 6.55
C HIS A 341 -17.80 6.33 5.57
N THR A 342 -18.75 7.09 6.09
CA THR A 342 -19.62 7.98 5.31
C THR A 342 -19.54 9.41 5.83
N THR A 343 -20.32 10.31 5.24
CA THR A 343 -20.46 11.69 5.72
C THR A 343 -21.10 11.82 7.10
N TRP A 344 -21.48 10.70 7.74
CA TRP A 344 -21.97 10.68 9.11
C TRP A 344 -20.83 10.85 10.14
N SER A 345 -19.62 10.32 9.88
CA SER A 345 -18.39 10.68 10.60
C SER A 345 -17.45 11.55 9.74
N ASP A 346 -16.38 10.97 9.21
CA ASP A 346 -15.25 11.61 8.53
C ASP A 346 -15.06 11.12 7.08
N GLY A 347 -15.99 10.30 6.59
CA GLY A 347 -16.09 9.94 5.19
C GLY A 347 -16.50 11.13 4.31
N ARG A 348 -16.16 11.03 3.03
CA ARG A 348 -16.42 12.07 2.00
C ARG A 348 -17.55 11.74 1.04
N ALA A 349 -18.23 10.61 1.26
CA ALA A 349 -19.33 10.14 0.45
C ALA A 349 -20.53 9.80 1.35
N THR A 350 -21.73 10.08 0.86
CA THR A 350 -22.97 9.71 1.51
C THR A 350 -23.18 8.19 1.50
N VAL A 351 -24.10 7.69 2.33
CA VAL A 351 -24.48 6.26 2.33
C VAL A 351 -24.88 5.80 0.93
N ALA A 352 -25.71 6.58 0.23
CA ALA A 352 -26.17 6.25 -1.11
C ALA A 352 -25.04 6.22 -2.16
N GLU A 353 -24.09 7.17 -2.11
CA GLU A 353 -22.94 7.18 -3.02
C GLU A 353 -22.02 5.97 -2.80
N MET A 354 -21.78 5.59 -1.53
CA MET A 354 -21.01 4.39 -1.18
C MET A 354 -21.73 3.11 -1.65
N ALA A 355 -23.04 3.04 -1.43
CA ALA A 355 -23.86 1.91 -1.85
C ALA A 355 -23.87 1.74 -3.37
N GLU A 356 -24.07 2.81 -4.15
CA GLU A 356 -24.00 2.73 -5.61
C GLU A 356 -22.62 2.28 -6.10
N ALA A 357 -21.55 2.77 -5.46
CA ALA A 357 -20.19 2.40 -5.80
C ALA A 357 -19.87 0.93 -5.49
N ALA A 358 -20.39 0.40 -4.39
CA ALA A 358 -20.28 -1.02 -4.04
C ALA A 358 -21.07 -1.90 -5.02
N ARG A 359 -22.32 -1.51 -5.32
CA ARG A 359 -23.16 -2.20 -6.30
C ARG A 359 -22.53 -2.23 -7.70
N ALA A 360 -21.92 -1.12 -8.13
CA ALA A 360 -21.22 -1.04 -9.41
C ALA A 360 -19.98 -1.95 -9.50
N ARG A 361 -19.44 -2.39 -8.36
CA ARG A 361 -18.36 -3.40 -8.27
C ARG A 361 -18.89 -4.85 -8.27
N GLY A 362 -20.21 -5.05 -8.26
CA GLY A 362 -20.82 -6.38 -8.20
C GLY A 362 -20.94 -6.96 -6.79
N TRP A 363 -20.68 -6.17 -5.75
CA TRP A 363 -20.87 -6.62 -4.38
C TRP A 363 -22.36 -6.81 -4.04
N ARG A 364 -22.62 -7.77 -3.14
CA ARG A 364 -23.94 -8.15 -2.62
C ARG A 364 -24.25 -7.49 -1.30
N TYR A 365 -23.22 -7.06 -0.56
CA TYR A 365 -23.39 -6.29 0.66
C TYR A 365 -22.31 -5.23 0.87
N LEU A 366 -22.65 -4.22 1.65
CA LEU A 366 -21.74 -3.18 2.11
C LEU A 366 -22.08 -2.82 3.56
N GLY A 367 -21.11 -3.00 4.44
CA GLY A 367 -21.18 -2.57 5.82
C GLY A 367 -20.72 -1.13 5.98
N ILE A 368 -21.55 -0.35 6.66
CA ILE A 368 -21.26 1.03 7.07
C ILE A 368 -20.83 1.00 8.52
N ALA A 369 -19.65 1.53 8.84
CA ALA A 369 -19.04 1.46 10.16
C ALA A 369 -18.42 2.80 10.58
N ASP A 370 -19.20 3.88 10.49
CA ASP A 370 -18.79 5.20 10.98
C ASP A 370 -18.38 5.17 12.46
N HIS A 371 -17.51 6.10 12.86
CA HIS A 371 -16.91 6.10 14.19
C HIS A 371 -17.89 6.36 15.36
N SER A 372 -17.62 5.77 16.52
CA SER A 372 -18.37 6.00 17.77
C SER A 372 -18.06 7.35 18.45
N VAL A 373 -18.88 7.71 19.44
CA VAL A 373 -18.92 9.05 20.08
C VAL A 373 -17.58 9.55 20.65
N SER A 374 -16.71 8.66 21.14
CA SER A 374 -15.40 9.01 21.70
C SER A 374 -14.41 9.48 20.63
N ALA A 375 -14.63 9.16 19.35
CA ALA A 375 -13.85 9.64 18.22
C ALA A 375 -14.25 11.08 17.83
N GLY A 376 -14.27 12.00 18.79
CA GLY A 376 -14.67 13.39 18.56
C GLY A 376 -13.80 14.14 17.53
N TYR A 377 -12.59 13.64 17.24
CA TYR A 377 -11.73 14.18 16.18
C TYR A 377 -12.20 13.83 14.77
N ALA A 378 -13.02 12.80 14.63
CA ALA A 378 -13.55 12.27 13.37
C ALA A 378 -15.07 12.44 13.25
N GLY A 379 -15.69 13.26 14.11
CA GLY A 379 -17.13 13.49 14.06
C GLY A 379 -17.95 12.28 14.55
N GLY A 380 -17.43 11.52 15.50
CA GLY A 380 -18.09 10.33 16.06
C GLY A 380 -19.58 10.52 16.39
N LEU A 381 -20.38 9.51 16.08
CA LEU A 381 -21.84 9.62 16.08
C LEU A 381 -22.40 9.74 17.51
N SER A 382 -23.44 10.56 17.67
CA SER A 382 -24.30 10.50 18.86
C SER A 382 -25.30 9.34 18.74
N VAL A 383 -25.92 8.92 19.86
CA VAL A 383 -26.97 7.87 19.83
C VAL A 383 -28.15 8.26 18.92
N ASP A 384 -28.48 9.55 18.84
CA ASP A 384 -29.54 10.02 17.95
C ASP A 384 -29.10 10.02 16.48
N ASP A 385 -27.83 10.30 16.19
CA ASP A 385 -27.29 10.19 14.83
C ASP A 385 -27.20 8.73 14.35
N VAL A 386 -26.83 7.80 15.24
CA VAL A 386 -26.92 6.35 14.97
C VAL A 386 -28.31 5.96 14.49
N ARG A 387 -29.36 6.36 15.23
CA ARG A 387 -30.75 6.06 14.85
C ARG A 387 -31.12 6.65 13.48
N ARG A 388 -30.66 7.86 13.18
CA ARG A 388 -30.95 8.54 11.91
C ARG A 388 -30.24 7.88 10.74
N GLN A 389 -28.98 7.47 10.93
CA GLN A 389 -28.21 6.73 9.94
C GLN A 389 -28.82 5.35 9.69
N GLN A 390 -29.17 4.60 10.74
CA GLN A 390 -29.83 3.30 10.60
C GLN A 390 -31.14 3.41 9.82
N ALA A 391 -31.93 4.47 10.08
CA ALA A 391 -33.14 4.74 9.31
C ALA A 391 -32.85 5.09 7.83
N GLU A 392 -31.70 5.72 7.52
CA GLU A 392 -31.26 5.95 6.14
C GLU A 392 -30.88 4.65 5.45
N ILE A 393 -30.14 3.78 6.14
CA ILE A 393 -29.79 2.43 5.68
C ILE A 393 -31.06 1.58 5.46
N ASP A 394 -32.05 1.66 6.35
CA ASP A 394 -33.33 0.96 6.20
C ASP A 394 -34.08 1.40 4.94
N ARG A 395 -34.15 2.71 4.67
CA ARG A 395 -34.77 3.23 3.43
C ARG A 395 -34.07 2.74 2.18
N TRP A 396 -32.74 2.62 2.21
CA TRP A 396 -32.01 1.99 1.10
C TRP A 396 -32.40 0.53 0.97
N ASN A 397 -32.34 -0.24 2.05
CA ASN A 397 -32.62 -1.68 2.04
C ASN A 397 -34.06 -1.99 1.59
N GLU A 398 -35.05 -1.19 2.02
CA GLU A 398 -36.45 -1.32 1.59
C GLU A 398 -36.63 -1.09 0.08
N SER A 399 -35.83 -0.18 -0.50
CA SER A 399 -35.96 0.18 -1.92
C SER A 399 -35.08 -0.66 -2.85
N ARG A 400 -33.89 -1.09 -2.38
CA ARG A 400 -32.82 -1.65 -3.21
C ARG A 400 -31.97 -2.74 -2.54
N GLY A 401 -32.43 -3.29 -1.42
CA GLY A 401 -31.71 -4.33 -0.67
C GLY A 401 -31.44 -5.60 -1.48
N ASP A 402 -32.32 -5.93 -2.43
CA ASP A 402 -32.15 -7.09 -3.33
C ASP A 402 -30.96 -6.92 -4.31
N GLU A 403 -30.59 -5.67 -4.62
CA GLU A 403 -29.44 -5.35 -5.47
C GLU A 403 -28.13 -5.28 -4.66
N LEU A 404 -28.19 -4.66 -3.47
CA LEU A 404 -27.09 -4.54 -2.52
C LEU A 404 -27.66 -4.32 -1.12
N ARG A 405 -27.35 -5.24 -0.20
CA ARG A 405 -27.71 -5.14 1.21
C ARG A 405 -26.73 -4.22 1.95
N LEU A 406 -27.25 -3.17 2.57
CA LEU A 406 -26.47 -2.36 3.51
C LEU A 406 -26.58 -2.94 4.92
N LEU A 407 -25.43 -3.16 5.56
CA LEU A 407 -25.33 -3.66 6.93
C LEU A 407 -25.02 -2.50 7.87
N LYS A 408 -25.77 -2.41 8.97
CA LYS A 408 -25.67 -1.36 9.99
C LYS A 408 -24.55 -1.71 10.96
N GLY A 409 -23.34 -1.24 10.69
CA GLY A 409 -22.20 -1.40 11.58
C GLY A 409 -21.85 -0.14 12.34
N VAL A 410 -20.77 -0.26 13.12
CA VAL A 410 -20.08 0.84 13.79
C VAL A 410 -18.63 0.47 14.00
N GLU A 411 -17.72 1.44 13.87
CA GLU A 411 -16.39 1.30 14.45
C GLU A 411 -16.41 1.87 15.87
N ALA A 412 -16.57 0.98 16.85
CA ALA A 412 -16.58 1.31 18.26
C ALA A 412 -15.15 1.41 18.81
N ASP A 413 -14.82 2.55 19.39
CA ASP A 413 -13.59 2.73 20.14
C ASP A 413 -13.48 1.70 21.28
N ILE A 414 -12.35 1.00 21.35
CA ILE A 414 -11.97 0.20 22.52
C ILE A 414 -11.41 1.16 23.55
N LEU A 415 -12.15 1.44 24.63
CA LEU A 415 -11.74 2.34 25.69
C LEU A 415 -10.51 1.82 26.46
N ALA A 416 -9.87 2.69 27.24
CA ALA A 416 -8.63 2.38 27.96
C ALA A 416 -8.75 1.18 28.92
N ASP A 417 -9.97 0.88 29.38
CA ASP A 417 -10.29 -0.24 30.27
C ASP A 417 -10.75 -1.50 29.51
N GLY A 418 -10.83 -1.46 28.18
CA GLY A 418 -11.25 -2.56 27.30
C GLY A 418 -12.75 -2.66 27.04
N ARG A 419 -13.56 -1.69 27.50
CA ARG A 419 -14.97 -1.61 27.10
C ARG A 419 -15.11 -1.02 25.68
N LEU A 420 -16.19 -1.37 25.00
CA LEU A 420 -16.60 -0.74 23.74
C LEU A 420 -17.30 0.60 24.02
N ASP A 421 -17.14 1.54 23.10
CA ASP A 421 -17.61 2.91 23.22
C ASP A 421 -19.09 3.10 22.83
N TYR A 422 -19.96 2.37 23.53
CA TYR A 422 -21.41 2.56 23.63
C TYR A 422 -21.94 1.68 24.79
N ASP A 423 -23.17 1.91 25.24
CA ASP A 423 -23.85 0.93 26.10
C ASP A 423 -24.36 -0.28 25.30
N ASP A 424 -24.64 -1.38 26.00
CA ASP A 424 -25.10 -2.62 25.38
C ASP A 424 -26.41 -2.47 24.59
N THR A 425 -27.26 -1.48 24.93
CA THR A 425 -28.53 -1.25 24.22
C THR A 425 -28.26 -0.65 22.84
N VAL A 426 -27.33 0.29 22.75
CA VAL A 426 -26.91 0.89 21.48
C VAL A 426 -26.11 -0.13 20.66
N LEU A 427 -25.16 -0.85 21.27
CA LEU A 427 -24.38 -1.89 20.58
C LEU A 427 -25.28 -2.98 20.00
N ALA A 428 -26.34 -3.39 20.71
CA ALA A 428 -27.30 -4.38 20.23
C ALA A 428 -28.20 -3.91 19.07
N SER A 429 -28.17 -2.62 18.72
CA SER A 429 -28.95 -2.09 17.59
C SER A 429 -28.23 -2.24 16.25
N PHE A 430 -26.92 -2.49 16.26
CA PHE A 430 -26.13 -2.72 15.07
C PHE A 430 -26.21 -4.18 14.64
N ASP A 431 -26.07 -4.42 13.33
CA ASP A 431 -25.93 -5.76 12.77
C ASP A 431 -24.57 -6.36 13.16
N TYR A 432 -23.54 -5.53 13.32
CA TYR A 432 -22.20 -5.92 13.75
C TYR A 432 -21.42 -4.75 14.35
N VAL A 433 -20.34 -5.06 15.10
CA VAL A 433 -19.44 -4.05 15.66
C VAL A 433 -18.00 -4.35 15.27
N VAL A 434 -17.32 -3.35 14.72
CA VAL A 434 -15.87 -3.32 14.57
C VAL A 434 -15.29 -2.65 15.82
N GLY A 435 -14.44 -3.34 16.57
CA GLY A 435 -13.75 -2.77 17.72
C GLY A 435 -12.32 -2.37 17.37
N SER A 436 -11.93 -1.13 17.64
CA SER A 436 -10.60 -0.61 17.28
C SER A 436 -9.96 0.22 18.38
N VAL A 437 -8.62 0.23 18.47
CA VAL A 437 -7.89 1.09 19.41
C VAL A 437 -7.43 2.36 18.70
N HIS A 438 -7.94 3.53 19.10
CA HIS A 438 -7.50 4.84 18.56
C HIS A 438 -6.75 5.73 19.54
N SER A 439 -6.52 5.26 20.76
CA SER A 439 -5.93 6.07 21.83
C SER A 439 -4.98 5.29 22.71
N ARG A 440 -4.10 6.02 23.42
CA ARG A 440 -3.16 5.47 24.41
C ARG A 440 -2.24 4.38 23.86
N PHE A 441 -1.69 4.57 22.67
CA PHE A 441 -0.77 3.61 22.01
C PHE A 441 0.54 3.32 22.78
N ARG A 442 0.84 4.07 23.86
CA ARG A 442 2.04 3.89 24.69
C ARG A 442 1.79 3.10 25.98
N MET A 443 0.68 2.37 26.08
CA MET A 443 0.47 1.42 27.19
C MET A 443 1.53 0.31 27.13
N ASP A 444 1.87 -0.27 28.28
CA ASP A 444 2.74 -1.45 28.31
C ASP A 444 2.04 -2.66 27.64
N ARG A 445 2.85 -3.62 27.16
CA ARG A 445 2.37 -4.80 26.43
C ARG A 445 1.25 -5.53 27.16
N ALA A 446 1.39 -5.75 28.47
CA ALA A 446 0.42 -6.51 29.24
C ALA A 446 -0.90 -5.75 29.42
N ALA A 447 -0.84 -4.42 29.63
CA ALA A 447 -2.03 -3.58 29.72
C ALA A 447 -2.78 -3.45 28.39
N MET A 448 -2.06 -3.26 27.27
CA MET A 448 -2.68 -3.20 25.94
C MET A 448 -3.32 -4.55 25.57
N THR A 449 -2.63 -5.65 25.84
CA THR A 449 -3.17 -7.00 25.60
C THR A 449 -4.46 -7.23 26.38
N ARG A 450 -4.50 -6.95 27.70
CA ARG A 450 -5.72 -7.07 28.50
C ARG A 450 -6.86 -6.18 28.00
N ARG A 451 -6.54 -4.98 27.51
CA ARG A 451 -7.53 -4.05 26.94
C ARG A 451 -8.19 -4.65 25.69
N ILE A 452 -7.39 -5.16 24.77
CA ILE A 452 -7.89 -5.73 23.50
C ILE A 452 -8.61 -7.05 23.76
N VAL A 453 -8.03 -7.98 24.53
CA VAL A 453 -8.65 -9.27 24.87
C VAL A 453 -10.02 -9.05 25.53
N ARG A 454 -10.14 -8.11 26.47
CA ARG A 454 -11.44 -7.79 27.08
C ARG A 454 -12.48 -7.32 26.07
N ALA A 455 -12.08 -6.54 25.08
CA ALA A 455 -13.00 -6.07 24.03
C ALA A 455 -13.41 -7.21 23.10
N VAL A 456 -12.45 -8.05 22.68
CA VAL A 456 -12.70 -9.21 21.81
C VAL A 456 -13.61 -10.24 22.49
N SER A 457 -13.47 -10.44 23.80
CA SER A 457 -14.37 -11.30 24.58
C SER A 457 -15.77 -10.70 24.82
N ASN A 458 -16.07 -9.49 24.31
CA ASN A 458 -17.41 -8.93 24.39
C ASN A 458 -18.28 -9.56 23.29
N PRO A 459 -19.45 -10.16 23.61
CA PRO A 459 -20.32 -10.79 22.61
C PRO A 459 -20.88 -9.82 21.56
N ARG A 460 -20.75 -8.50 21.76
CA ARG A 460 -21.12 -7.52 20.73
C ARG A 460 -20.01 -7.24 19.73
N LEU A 461 -18.74 -7.56 20.01
CA LEU A 461 -17.64 -7.35 19.07
C LEU A 461 -17.62 -8.48 18.04
N THR A 462 -17.89 -8.15 16.79
CA THR A 462 -17.90 -9.12 15.69
C THR A 462 -16.58 -9.15 14.94
N ILE A 463 -15.92 -8.00 14.81
CA ILE A 463 -14.66 -7.84 14.08
C ILE A 463 -13.69 -6.99 14.93
N LEU A 464 -12.45 -7.45 15.11
CA LEU A 464 -11.38 -6.63 15.66
C LEU A 464 -10.69 -5.86 14.52
N GLY A 465 -10.88 -4.54 14.48
CA GLY A 465 -10.28 -3.65 13.49
C GLY A 465 -8.80 -3.38 13.76
N HIS A 466 -8.01 -3.21 12.68
CA HIS A 466 -6.58 -2.87 12.63
C HIS A 466 -5.84 -3.06 13.97
N PRO A 467 -5.58 -4.33 14.36
CA PRO A 467 -5.34 -4.75 15.76
C PRO A 467 -3.98 -4.32 16.34
N THR A 468 -3.12 -3.73 15.53
CA THR A 468 -1.82 -3.22 15.99
C THR A 468 -1.76 -1.70 15.99
N GLY A 469 -2.74 -1.05 15.35
CA GLY A 469 -2.77 0.40 15.15
C GLY A 469 -1.55 0.92 14.39
N ARG A 470 -0.83 0.08 13.65
CA ARG A 470 0.34 0.52 12.88
C ARG A 470 -0.05 1.48 11.76
N LEU A 471 0.90 2.31 11.36
CA LEU A 471 0.87 3.03 10.09
C LEU A 471 2.20 2.84 9.39
N LEU A 472 2.23 2.09 8.29
CA LEU A 472 3.41 1.80 7.49
C LEU A 472 4.20 3.09 7.18
N LEU A 473 5.50 3.02 7.45
CA LEU A 473 6.47 4.12 7.28
C LEU A 473 6.19 5.36 8.14
N THR A 474 5.30 5.28 9.15
CA THR A 474 4.88 6.43 9.97
C THR A 474 4.80 6.11 11.47
N ARG A 475 4.26 4.95 11.86
CA ARG A 475 3.99 4.54 13.24
C ARG A 475 4.12 3.03 13.36
N GLU A 476 5.01 2.57 14.25
CA GLU A 476 5.09 1.16 14.61
C GLU A 476 3.80 0.66 15.30
N PRO A 477 3.53 -0.66 15.25
CA PRO A 477 2.60 -1.32 16.16
C PRO A 477 2.75 -0.85 17.60
N TYR A 478 1.65 -0.66 18.33
CA TYR A 478 1.74 -0.57 19.78
C TYR A 478 2.17 -1.90 20.38
N ALA A 479 2.75 -1.87 21.58
CA ALA A 479 3.17 -3.10 22.26
C ALA A 479 1.93 -3.94 22.62
N VAL A 480 1.74 -5.07 21.95
CA VAL A 480 0.62 -6.01 22.16
C VAL A 480 1.11 -7.44 22.00
N ASP A 481 0.46 -8.37 22.69
CA ASP A 481 0.65 -9.81 22.51
C ASP A 481 -0.38 -10.36 21.53
N LEU A 482 0.00 -10.49 20.25
CA LEU A 482 -0.93 -10.90 19.19
C LEU A 482 -1.39 -12.35 19.34
N ASP A 483 -0.54 -13.25 19.84
CA ASP A 483 -0.93 -14.65 20.09
C ASP A 483 -2.13 -14.71 21.05
N ALA A 484 -2.07 -13.97 22.16
CA ALA A 484 -3.17 -13.90 23.13
C ALA A 484 -4.43 -13.23 22.57
N VAL A 485 -4.28 -12.29 21.62
CA VAL A 485 -5.41 -11.65 20.93
C VAL A 485 -6.06 -12.62 19.94
N ILE A 486 -5.26 -13.39 19.20
CA ILE A 486 -5.70 -14.43 18.27
C ILE A 486 -6.45 -15.53 19.02
N ASP A 487 -5.90 -16.01 20.15
CA ASP A 487 -6.55 -17.00 21.01
C ASP A 487 -7.93 -16.50 21.48
N ALA A 488 -8.00 -15.24 21.95
CA ALA A 488 -9.26 -14.65 22.39
C ALA A 488 -10.28 -14.51 21.25
N ALA A 489 -9.83 -14.17 20.03
CA ALA A 489 -10.70 -14.08 18.86
C ALA A 489 -11.21 -15.47 18.42
N ALA A 490 -10.37 -16.50 18.50
CA ALA A 490 -10.77 -17.87 18.23
C ALA A 490 -11.83 -18.36 19.25
N GLU A 491 -11.65 -18.02 20.53
CA GLU A 491 -12.61 -18.37 21.60
C GLU A 491 -13.95 -17.64 21.47
N SER A 492 -13.94 -16.36 21.11
CA SER A 492 -15.17 -15.57 20.93
C SER A 492 -15.86 -15.82 19.59
N GLY A 493 -15.14 -16.35 18.60
CA GLY A 493 -15.59 -16.44 17.21
C GLY A 493 -15.55 -15.11 16.46
N SER A 494 -14.94 -14.06 17.05
CA SER A 494 -14.77 -12.77 16.39
C SER A 494 -13.76 -12.88 15.24
N ALA A 495 -14.01 -12.17 14.15
CA ALA A 495 -13.07 -12.05 13.05
C ALA A 495 -11.94 -11.07 13.42
N ILE A 496 -10.79 -11.22 12.78
CA ILE A 496 -9.72 -10.21 12.80
C ILE A 496 -9.65 -9.54 11.42
N GLU A 497 -9.51 -8.22 11.41
CA GLU A 497 -9.41 -7.45 10.19
C GLU A 497 -8.01 -7.59 9.55
N ILE A 498 -7.96 -7.77 8.22
CA ILE A 498 -6.90 -7.26 7.35
C ILE A 498 -7.40 -5.95 6.76
N ASN A 499 -6.94 -4.86 7.32
CA ASN A 499 -7.25 -3.53 6.87
C ASN A 499 -6.47 -3.22 5.59
N GLY A 500 -7.17 -3.16 4.47
CA GLY A 500 -6.64 -2.92 3.14
C GLY A 500 -6.16 -1.49 2.90
N ASP A 501 -6.32 -0.54 3.83
CA ASP A 501 -5.72 0.79 3.68
C ASP A 501 -4.19 0.62 3.51
N PRO A 502 -3.60 1.15 2.42
CA PRO A 502 -2.16 1.06 2.16
C PRO A 502 -1.25 1.69 3.20
N HIS A 503 -1.78 2.53 4.08
CA HIS A 503 -1.09 3.06 5.24
C HIS A 503 -1.10 2.07 6.40
N ARG A 504 -1.98 1.08 6.44
CA ARG A 504 -2.14 0.12 7.55
C ARG A 504 -1.66 -1.28 7.18
N LEU A 505 -2.35 -1.94 6.25
CA LEU A 505 -2.19 -3.37 5.90
C LEU A 505 -2.11 -4.24 7.16
N ASP A 506 -3.09 -4.11 8.06
CA ASP A 506 -3.06 -4.61 9.44
C ASP A 506 -4.30 -5.45 9.75
N MET A 507 -4.26 -6.70 10.19
CA MET A 507 -3.14 -7.46 10.75
C MET A 507 -2.06 -7.87 9.74
N ASP A 508 -0.80 -7.94 10.19
CA ASP A 508 0.32 -8.35 9.35
C ASP A 508 0.13 -9.76 8.79
N TRP A 509 0.39 -9.94 7.49
CA TRP A 509 0.27 -11.23 6.79
C TRP A 509 1.07 -12.36 7.46
N ARG A 510 2.13 -12.05 8.22
CA ARG A 510 2.99 -13.03 8.89
C ARG A 510 2.32 -13.73 10.06
N ASP A 511 1.29 -13.13 10.66
CA ASP A 511 0.54 -13.66 11.80
C ASP A 511 -0.64 -14.56 11.33
N TRP A 512 -1.06 -14.43 10.08
CA TRP A 512 -2.22 -15.15 9.54
C TRP A 512 -2.08 -16.68 9.48
N PRO A 513 -0.91 -17.29 9.21
CA PRO A 513 -0.79 -18.74 9.30
C PRO A 513 -1.19 -19.30 10.67
N ALA A 514 -0.87 -18.58 11.76
CA ALA A 514 -1.25 -18.98 13.12
C ALA A 514 -2.73 -18.69 13.41
N ALA A 515 -3.24 -17.52 13.00
CA ALA A 515 -4.65 -17.16 13.15
C ALA A 515 -5.58 -18.13 12.41
N ARG A 516 -5.24 -18.46 11.15
CA ARG A 516 -5.96 -19.46 10.34
C ARG A 516 -5.93 -20.83 10.99
N ALA A 517 -4.77 -21.28 11.48
CA ALA A 517 -4.67 -22.57 12.16
C ALA A 517 -5.52 -22.64 13.44
N SER A 518 -5.78 -21.50 14.07
CA SER A 518 -6.66 -21.36 15.25
C SER A 518 -8.14 -21.21 14.89
N GLY A 519 -8.48 -21.16 13.60
CA GLY A 519 -9.86 -21.05 13.10
C GLY A 519 -10.44 -19.63 13.14
N VAL A 520 -9.60 -18.60 13.33
CA VAL A 520 -10.06 -17.20 13.34
C VAL A 520 -10.49 -16.77 11.94
N PRO A 521 -11.73 -16.28 11.74
CA PRO A 521 -12.15 -15.73 10.46
C PRO A 521 -11.41 -14.43 10.12
N CYS A 522 -11.11 -14.23 8.84
CA CYS A 522 -10.52 -13.00 8.32
C CYS A 522 -11.60 -12.07 7.76
N ALA A 523 -11.57 -10.79 8.14
CA ALA A 523 -12.32 -9.73 7.47
C ALA A 523 -11.37 -8.83 6.66
N ILE A 524 -11.50 -8.79 5.33
CA ILE A 524 -10.68 -7.96 4.45
C ILE A 524 -11.44 -6.67 4.15
N ASP A 525 -11.09 -5.58 4.83
CA ASP A 525 -11.86 -4.34 4.73
C ASP A 525 -11.00 -3.12 4.37
N PRO A 526 -11.51 -2.18 3.55
CA PRO A 526 -10.71 -1.12 2.96
C PRO A 526 -10.52 0.11 3.87
N ASP A 527 -11.23 0.21 4.99
CA ASP A 527 -11.29 1.43 5.83
C ASP A 527 -11.66 2.66 4.97
N ALA A 528 -12.67 2.48 4.11
CA ALA A 528 -12.91 3.40 3.01
C ALA A 528 -13.62 4.68 3.47
N HIS A 529 -12.94 5.82 3.33
CA HIS A 529 -13.50 7.16 3.60
C HIS A 529 -13.99 7.87 2.32
N SER A 530 -14.02 7.17 1.19
CA SER A 530 -14.60 7.64 -0.07
C SER A 530 -14.86 6.47 -1.02
N VAL A 531 -15.67 6.71 -2.07
CA VAL A 531 -15.96 5.75 -3.15
C VAL A 531 -14.69 5.17 -3.81
N ALA A 532 -13.63 5.97 -3.95
CA ALA A 532 -12.35 5.50 -4.47
C ALA A 532 -11.63 4.58 -3.46
N GLY A 533 -11.78 4.85 -2.16
CA GLY A 533 -11.20 4.07 -1.07
C GLY A 533 -11.67 2.61 -1.05
N LEU A 534 -12.87 2.32 -1.56
CA LEU A 534 -13.36 0.94 -1.71
C LEU A 534 -12.41 0.03 -2.50
N GLY A 535 -11.58 0.59 -3.40
CA GLY A 535 -10.58 -0.18 -4.15
C GLY A 535 -9.44 -0.74 -3.28
N ALA A 536 -9.29 -0.27 -2.04
CA ALA A 536 -8.22 -0.70 -1.14
C ALA A 536 -8.34 -2.17 -0.71
N VAL A 537 -9.51 -2.81 -0.89
CA VAL A 537 -9.68 -4.26 -0.67
C VAL A 537 -8.65 -5.09 -1.46
N ALA A 538 -8.21 -4.61 -2.63
CA ALA A 538 -7.22 -5.33 -3.44
C ALA A 538 -5.87 -5.47 -2.73
N PHE A 539 -5.49 -4.48 -1.91
CA PHE A 539 -4.27 -4.56 -1.10
C PHE A 539 -4.45 -5.48 0.11
N GLY A 540 -5.64 -5.49 0.71
CA GLY A 540 -6.00 -6.46 1.74
C GLY A 540 -6.00 -7.90 1.23
N VAL A 541 -6.56 -8.16 0.05
CA VAL A 541 -6.49 -9.47 -0.63
C VAL A 541 -5.03 -9.86 -0.88
N ALA A 542 -4.18 -8.93 -1.30
CA ALA A 542 -2.76 -9.23 -1.46
C ALA A 542 -2.11 -9.70 -0.14
N MET A 543 -2.42 -9.07 0.99
CA MET A 543 -1.94 -9.52 2.31
C MET A 543 -2.53 -10.86 2.71
N ALA A 544 -3.83 -11.08 2.46
CA ALA A 544 -4.49 -12.36 2.71
C ALA A 544 -3.83 -13.51 1.94
N ARG A 545 -3.51 -13.29 0.66
CA ARG A 545 -2.76 -14.23 -0.18
C ARG A 545 -1.39 -14.54 0.41
N LYS A 546 -0.62 -13.52 0.81
CA LYS A 546 0.67 -13.71 1.51
C LYS A 546 0.53 -14.47 2.83
N GLY A 547 -0.62 -14.32 3.49
CA GLY A 547 -1.02 -15.02 4.71
C GLY A 547 -1.57 -16.44 4.49
N TRP A 548 -1.54 -16.95 3.25
CA TRP A 548 -2.02 -18.29 2.87
C TRP A 548 -3.53 -18.49 3.05
N LEU A 549 -4.31 -17.41 2.99
CA LEU A 549 -5.75 -17.48 3.17
C LEU A 549 -6.47 -17.93 1.89
N GLU A 550 -7.45 -18.80 2.07
CA GLU A 550 -8.37 -19.29 1.04
C GLU A 550 -9.71 -18.54 1.16
N PRO A 551 -10.59 -18.58 0.13
CA PRO A 551 -11.90 -17.94 0.22
C PRO A 551 -12.74 -18.39 1.42
N GLY A 552 -12.57 -19.64 1.87
CA GLY A 552 -13.26 -20.17 3.03
C GLY A 552 -12.90 -19.49 4.35
N ASP A 553 -11.68 -18.95 4.45
CA ASP A 553 -11.14 -18.27 5.64
C ASP A 553 -11.64 -16.82 5.75
N VAL A 554 -12.22 -16.27 4.68
CA VAL A 554 -12.51 -14.83 4.54
C VAL A 554 -14.02 -14.58 4.58
N VAL A 555 -14.49 -13.83 5.60
CA VAL A 555 -15.91 -13.48 5.80
C VAL A 555 -16.48 -12.73 4.60
N ASN A 556 -15.67 -11.90 3.95
CA ASN A 556 -16.02 -11.12 2.76
C ASN A 556 -16.35 -11.96 1.52
N ALA A 557 -15.95 -13.24 1.51
CA ALA A 557 -16.22 -14.15 0.39
C ALA A 557 -17.49 -14.98 0.60
N TRP A 558 -18.17 -14.84 1.74
CA TRP A 558 -19.36 -15.61 2.07
C TRP A 558 -20.62 -15.07 1.38
N GLU A 559 -21.59 -15.96 1.15
CA GLU A 559 -22.93 -15.56 0.75
C GLU A 559 -23.59 -14.70 1.83
N LEU A 560 -24.47 -13.78 1.42
CA LEU A 560 -25.12 -12.84 2.32
C LEU A 560 -25.84 -13.55 3.48
N GLU A 561 -26.52 -14.67 3.22
CA GLU A 561 -27.24 -15.42 4.26
C GLU A 561 -26.29 -15.98 5.33
N ARG A 562 -25.08 -16.40 4.93
CA ARG A 562 -24.05 -16.86 5.86
C ARG A 562 -23.47 -15.68 6.65
N VAL A 563 -23.28 -14.53 6.00
CA VAL A 563 -22.85 -13.29 6.67
C VAL A 563 -23.88 -12.88 7.72
N GLU A 564 -25.16 -12.74 7.36
CA GLU A 564 -26.21 -12.34 8.31
C GLU A 564 -26.33 -13.35 9.48
N SER A 565 -26.17 -14.65 9.24
CA SER A 565 -26.14 -15.65 10.32
C SER A 565 -24.92 -15.54 11.22
N TYR A 566 -23.75 -15.19 10.67
CA TYR A 566 -22.52 -15.00 11.43
C TYR A 566 -22.61 -13.73 12.30
N LEU A 567 -23.05 -12.61 11.71
CA LEU A 567 -23.19 -11.35 12.41
C LEU A 567 -24.28 -11.39 13.50
N GLY A 568 -25.39 -12.10 13.24
CA GLY A 568 -26.49 -12.26 14.21
C GLY A 568 -26.27 -13.36 15.27
N GLY A 569 -25.18 -14.14 15.16
CA GLY A 569 -24.87 -15.30 16.01
C GLY A 569 -23.64 -15.16 16.90
N ALA A 570 -22.93 -14.03 16.82
CA ALA A 570 -21.80 -13.69 17.70
C ALA A 570 -22.27 -13.12 19.05
#